data_AF-A0A0R1I0N4-F1
#
_entry.id   AF-A0A0R1I0N4-F1
#
_cell.length_a   1.000
_cell.length_b   1.000
_cell.length_c   1.000
_cell.angle_alpha   90.00
_cell.angle_beta   90.00
_cell.angle_gamma   90.00
#
_symmetry.space_group_name_H-M   'P 1'
#
loop_
_entity.id
_entity.type
_entity.pdbx_description
1 polymer ?
#
loop_
_entity_poly.entity_id
_entity_poly.type
_entity_poly.pdbx_seq_one_letter_code
_entity_poly.pdbx_strand_id
1 'polypeptide(L)'
;MDLGNDNELVETIFQVTRGEQHFIQKRLKQHHLNMRQAQTLNFISHHPGAIQKELSRYLGKPEATTANIIKALEARDLISRQITKDNERQKQLFLAPEGQVLVQSVRQIFIDLEERVSIPVTSEEKQVLLSLLTRIQTTADFEP
;
A
#
# COMPACT_ATOMS: atom_id res chain seq x y z
N MET A 1 -19.53 -15.50 1.85
CA MET A 1 -18.94 -16.60 2.65
C MET A 1 -19.84 -16.58 3.85
N ASP A 2 -20.81 -17.50 3.93
CA ASP A 2 -21.85 -17.41 4.95
C ASP A 2 -21.26 -17.84 6.30
N LEU A 3 -20.87 -16.84 7.09
CA LEU A 3 -20.16 -17.01 8.35
C LEU A 3 -21.09 -16.86 9.57
N GLY A 4 -22.41 -16.92 9.38
CA GLY A 4 -23.39 -17.03 10.46
C GLY A 4 -24.03 -15.71 10.92
N ASN A 5 -25.35 -15.65 10.73
CA ASN A 5 -26.41 -14.77 11.26
C ASN A 5 -26.30 -13.22 11.21
N ASP A 6 -27.33 -12.63 10.59
CA ASP A 6 -27.96 -11.30 10.75
C ASP A 6 -27.08 -10.09 11.13
N ASN A 7 -25.88 -10.01 10.56
CA ASN A 7 -25.14 -8.75 10.54
C ASN A 7 -24.43 -8.56 9.19
N GLU A 8 -25.18 -7.99 8.25
CA GLU A 8 -24.75 -7.62 6.90
C GLU A 8 -23.50 -6.72 6.91
N LEU A 9 -23.19 -6.03 8.02
CA LEU A 9 -22.11 -5.04 8.09
C LEU A 9 -20.72 -5.64 7.83
N VAL A 10 -20.35 -6.71 8.54
CA VAL A 10 -19.02 -7.32 8.38
C VAL A 10 -18.87 -7.93 6.99
N GLU A 11 -19.91 -8.61 6.49
CA GLU A 11 -19.91 -9.16 5.14
C GLU A 11 -19.82 -8.04 4.09
N THR A 12 -20.57 -6.96 4.24
CA THR A 12 -20.55 -5.82 3.30
C THR A 12 -19.16 -5.17 3.27
N ILE A 13 -18.56 -4.91 4.44
CA ILE A 13 -17.19 -4.38 4.53
C ILE A 13 -16.21 -5.34 3.83
N PHE A 14 -16.35 -6.64 4.06
CA PHE A 14 -15.51 -7.65 3.41
C PHE A 14 -15.68 -7.67 1.89
N GLN A 15 -16.90 -7.60 1.37
CA GLN A 15 -17.17 -7.58 -0.07
C GLN A 15 -16.60 -6.31 -0.73
N VAL A 16 -16.75 -5.15 -0.10
CA VAL A 16 -16.16 -3.88 -0.56
C VAL A 16 -14.64 -4.00 -0.57
N THR A 17 -14.02 -4.42 0.53
CA THR A 17 -12.57 -4.62 0.64
C THR A 17 -12.04 -5.58 -0.42
N ARG A 18 -12.76 -6.67 -0.69
CA ARG A 18 -12.39 -7.63 -1.74
C ARG A 18 -12.48 -7.01 -3.12
N GLY A 19 -13.50 -6.21 -3.40
CA GLY A 19 -13.65 -5.45 -4.64
C GLY A 19 -12.50 -4.48 -4.86
N GLU A 20 -12.14 -3.70 -3.84
CA GLU A 20 -11.00 -2.80 -3.84
C GLU A 20 -9.68 -3.54 -4.11
N GLN A 21 -9.44 -4.63 -3.38
CA GLN A 21 -8.24 -5.45 -3.54
C GLN A 21 -8.15 -6.02 -4.96
N HIS A 22 -9.26 -6.51 -5.52
CA HIS A 22 -9.30 -7.01 -6.88
C HIS A 22 -8.97 -5.93 -7.90
N PHE A 23 -9.56 -4.74 -7.75
CA PHE A 23 -9.29 -3.57 -8.60
C PHE A 23 -7.82 -3.17 -8.57
N ILE A 24 -7.25 -2.99 -7.37
CA ILE A 24 -5.85 -2.61 -7.17
C ILE A 24 -4.92 -3.68 -7.77
N GLN A 25 -5.13 -4.96 -7.42
CA GLN A 25 -4.27 -6.04 -7.89
C GLN A 25 -4.29 -6.16 -9.42
N LYS A 26 -5.46 -6.03 -10.04
CA LYS A 26 -5.59 -6.10 -11.50
C LYS A 26 -4.81 -4.99 -12.19
N ARG A 27 -4.86 -3.76 -11.67
CA ARG A 27 -4.15 -2.62 -12.26
C ARG A 27 -2.66 -2.62 -11.95
N LEU A 28 -2.26 -2.97 -10.73
CA LEU A 28 -0.84 -3.14 -10.39
C LEU A 28 -0.16 -4.19 -11.29
N LYS A 29 -0.87 -5.27 -11.65
CA LYS A 29 -0.36 -6.27 -12.60
C LYS A 29 -0.06 -5.68 -13.99
N GLN A 30 -0.78 -4.66 -14.44
CA GLN A 30 -0.47 -3.96 -15.71
C GLN A 30 0.88 -3.24 -15.66
N HIS A 31 1.33 -2.89 -14.46
CA HIS A 31 2.65 -2.31 -14.19
C HIS A 31 3.68 -3.35 -13.74
N HIS A 32 3.34 -4.64 -13.86
CA HIS A 32 4.13 -5.77 -13.35
C HIS A 32 4.47 -5.64 -11.86
N LEU A 33 3.60 -5.02 -11.07
CA LEU A 33 3.77 -4.86 -9.64
C LEU A 33 2.79 -5.76 -8.87
N ASN A 34 3.24 -6.24 -7.71
CA ASN A 34 2.33 -6.70 -6.66
C ASN A 34 2.13 -5.58 -5.61
N MET A 35 1.18 -5.81 -4.69
CA MET A 35 0.84 -4.83 -3.65
C MET A 35 2.05 -4.42 -2.79
N ARG A 36 2.92 -5.38 -2.44
CA ARG A 36 4.08 -5.11 -1.59
C ARG A 36 5.13 -4.27 -2.30
N GLN A 37 5.39 -4.55 -3.57
CA GLN A 37 6.27 -3.75 -4.42
C GLN A 37 5.74 -2.32 -4.59
N ALA A 38 4.44 -2.16 -4.81
CA ALA A 38 3.80 -0.84 -4.87
C ALA A 38 3.93 -0.07 -3.54
N GLN A 39 3.70 -0.73 -2.40
CA GLN A 39 3.92 -0.16 -1.07
C GLN A 39 5.39 0.24 -0.86
N THR A 40 6.36 -0.57 -1.31
CA THR A 40 7.78 -0.24 -1.24
C THR A 40 8.13 1.01 -2.04
N LEU A 41 7.69 1.12 -3.29
CA LEU A 41 7.93 2.30 -4.12
C LEU A 41 7.31 3.56 -3.48
N ASN A 42 6.08 3.44 -2.98
CA ASN A 42 5.41 4.55 -2.31
C ASN A 42 6.13 4.97 -1.02
N PHE A 43 6.61 4.02 -0.22
CA PHE A 43 7.38 4.32 0.99
C PHE A 43 8.66 5.08 0.67
N ILE A 44 9.47 4.58 -0.27
CA ILE A 44 10.75 5.19 -0.67
C ILE A 44 10.50 6.58 -1.27
N SER A 45 9.41 6.78 -2.01
CA SER A 45 9.03 8.10 -2.53
C SER A 45 8.84 9.16 -1.45
N HIS A 46 8.34 8.78 -0.27
CA HIS A 46 8.08 9.69 0.86
C HIS A 46 9.26 9.77 1.83
N HIS A 47 10.16 8.78 1.79
CA HIS A 47 11.33 8.70 2.65
C HIS A 47 12.59 8.42 1.82
N PRO A 48 12.99 9.32 0.89
CA PRO A 48 14.24 9.15 0.16
C PRO A 48 15.41 9.09 1.15
N GLY A 49 16.29 8.12 0.99
CA GLY A 49 17.39 7.90 1.92
C GLY A 49 17.09 6.93 3.06
N ALA A 50 15.85 6.41 3.16
CA ALA A 50 15.51 5.41 4.16
C ALA A 50 16.34 4.13 4.01
N ILE A 51 16.58 3.47 5.13
CA ILE A 51 17.31 2.19 5.15
C ILE A 51 16.35 0.99 5.10
N GLN A 52 16.86 -0.17 4.69
CA GLN A 52 16.05 -1.41 4.58
C GLN A 52 15.33 -1.78 5.88
N LYS A 53 15.93 -1.50 7.05
CA LYS A 53 15.33 -1.76 8.36
C LYS A 53 14.03 -0.96 8.58
N GLU A 54 14.01 0.29 8.14
CA GLU A 54 12.83 1.15 8.24
C GLU A 54 11.72 0.67 7.30
N LEU A 55 12.08 0.30 6.07
CA LEU A 55 11.14 -0.30 5.13
C LEU A 55 10.56 -1.62 5.67
N SER A 56 11.39 -2.45 6.31
CA SER A 56 10.94 -3.74 6.89
C SER A 56 9.92 -3.53 8.00
N ARG A 57 10.17 -2.55 8.88
CA ARG A 57 9.23 -2.13 9.91
C ARG A 57 7.92 -1.63 9.30
N TYR A 58 8.00 -0.76 8.29
CA TYR A 58 6.82 -0.23 7.59
C TYR A 58 5.98 -1.34 6.94
N LEU A 59 6.62 -2.31 6.28
CA LEU A 59 5.90 -3.42 5.63
C LEU A 59 5.37 -4.47 6.61
N GLY A 60 5.85 -4.47 7.86
CA GLY A 60 5.62 -5.53 8.82
C GLY A 60 6.18 -6.88 8.33
N LYS A 61 7.38 -6.86 7.74
CA LYS A 61 8.02 -8.04 7.14
C LYS A 61 9.44 -8.27 7.63
N PRO A 62 9.90 -9.53 7.70
CA PRO A 62 11.29 -9.85 8.01
C PRO A 62 12.24 -9.19 7.02
N GLU A 63 13.43 -8.80 7.47
CA GLU A 63 14.43 -8.12 6.63
C GLU A 63 14.83 -8.95 5.40
N ALA A 64 14.86 -10.28 5.50
CA ALA A 64 15.14 -11.16 4.36
C ALA A 64 14.07 -11.04 3.25
N THR A 65 12.79 -10.97 3.64
CA THR A 65 11.68 -10.77 2.70
C THR A 65 11.77 -9.39 2.06
N THR A 66 12.04 -8.36 2.86
CA THR A 66 12.22 -6.99 2.37
C THR A 66 13.40 -6.89 1.40
N ALA A 67 14.52 -7.57 1.69
CA ALA A 67 15.68 -7.62 0.80
C ALA A 67 15.33 -8.20 -0.57
N ASN A 68 14.50 -9.24 -0.62
CA ASN A 68 14.03 -9.83 -1.87
C ASN A 68 13.13 -8.86 -2.67
N ILE A 69 12.26 -8.11 -1.99
CA ILE A 69 11.44 -7.08 -2.64
C ILE A 69 12.32 -5.98 -3.23
N ILE A 70 13.29 -5.47 -2.45
CA ILE A 70 14.27 -4.47 -2.91
C ILE A 70 15.01 -5.00 -4.15
N LYS A 71 15.57 -6.21 -4.07
CA LYS A 71 16.32 -6.82 -5.18
C LYS A 71 15.47 -6.95 -6.45
N ALA A 72 14.20 -7.32 -6.32
CA ALA A 72 13.30 -7.42 -7.47
C ALA A 72 12.96 -6.06 -8.10
N LEU A 73 12.91 -4.98 -7.31
CA LEU A 73 12.70 -3.62 -7.81
C LEU A 73 13.97 -3.01 -8.42
N GLU A 74 15.14 -3.28 -7.84
CA GLU A 74 16.44 -2.88 -8.40
C GLU A 74 16.72 -3.58 -9.73
N ALA A 75 16.42 -4.87 -9.85
CA ALA A 75 16.58 -5.62 -11.10
C ALA A 75 15.70 -5.10 -12.25
N ARG A 76 14.79 -4.17 -11.95
CA ARG A 76 13.92 -3.47 -12.91
C ARG A 76 14.25 -1.99 -13.02
N ASP A 77 15.36 -1.54 -12.46
CA ASP A 77 15.79 -0.14 -12.43
C ASP A 77 14.75 0.80 -11.82
N LEU A 78 13.94 0.33 -10.87
CA LEU A 78 12.91 1.16 -10.22
C LEU A 78 13.44 1.84 -8.96
N ILE A 79 14.45 1.27 -8.32
CA ILE A 79 15.07 1.84 -7.12
C ILE A 79 16.58 1.67 -7.21
N SER A 80 17.31 2.43 -6.39
CA SER A 80 18.76 2.31 -6.23
C SER A 80 19.14 2.25 -4.76
N ARG A 81 20.19 1.48 -4.46
CA ARG A 81 20.87 1.48 -3.16
C ARG A 81 22.16 2.28 -3.25
N GLN A 82 22.28 3.30 -2.42
CA GLN A 82 23.46 4.16 -2.36
C GLN A 82 24.18 3.99 -1.03
N ILE A 83 25.51 4.01 -1.06
CA ILE A 83 26.35 4.02 0.14
C ILE A 83 26.58 5.48 0.52
N THR A 84 26.34 5.84 1.78
CA THR A 84 26.66 7.18 2.28
C THR A 84 28.12 7.26 2.69
N LYS A 85 28.74 8.44 2.46
CA LYS A 85 30.13 8.71 2.86
C LYS A 85 30.37 8.56 4.36
N ASP A 86 29.34 8.76 5.18
CA ASP A 86 29.45 8.78 6.64
C ASP A 86 29.21 7.42 7.30
N ASN A 87 28.62 6.44 6.60
CA ASN A 87 28.38 5.11 7.16
C ASN A 87 28.24 4.03 6.07
N GLU A 88 29.37 3.42 5.70
CA GLU A 88 29.41 2.34 4.69
C GLU A 88 28.56 1.10 5.04
N ARG A 89 28.12 0.99 6.30
CA ARG A 89 27.35 -0.17 6.78
C ARG A 89 25.86 -0.06 6.49
N GLN A 90 25.35 1.08 6.05
CA GLN A 90 23.91 1.28 5.81
C GLN A 90 23.63 1.84 4.42
N LYS A 91 23.15 0.96 3.53
CA LYS A 91 22.69 1.36 2.21
C LYS A 91 21.36 2.09 2.30
N GLN A 92 21.31 3.27 1.70
CA GLN A 92 20.11 4.10 1.60
C GLN A 92 19.34 3.80 0.32
N LEU A 93 18.01 3.86 0.38
CA LEU A 93 17.11 3.56 -0.72
C LEU A 93 16.59 4.85 -1.38
N PHE A 94 16.65 4.88 -2.70
CA PHE A 94 16.12 5.98 -3.51
C PHE A 94 15.33 5.43 -4.69
N LEU A 95 14.31 6.17 -5.14
CA LEU A 95 13.68 5.87 -6.44
C LEU A 95 14.62 6.23 -7.58
N ALA A 96 14.74 5.33 -8.54
CA ALA A 96 15.30 5.66 -9.85
C ALA A 96 14.27 6.43 -10.70
N PRO A 97 14.67 7.09 -11.80
CA PRO A 97 13.75 7.86 -12.65
C PRO A 97 12.49 7.07 -13.05
N GLU A 98 12.66 5.82 -13.48
CA GLU A 98 11.58 4.91 -13.86
C GLU A 98 10.67 4.60 -12.67
N GLY A 99 11.26 4.44 -11.47
CA GLY A 99 10.51 4.27 -10.22
C GLY A 99 9.67 5.50 -9.85
N GLN A 100 10.16 6.70 -10.13
CA GLN A 100 9.41 7.95 -9.90
C GLN A 100 8.19 8.05 -10.83
N VAL A 101 8.34 7.67 -12.10
CA VAL A 101 7.19 7.60 -13.02
C VAL A 101 6.19 6.53 -12.57
N LEU A 102 6.70 5.36 -12.18
CA LEU A 102 5.87 4.25 -11.79
C LEU A 102 5.09 4.53 -10.50
N VAL A 103 5.68 5.21 -9.52
CA VAL A 103 4.97 5.55 -8.27
C VAL A 103 3.81 6.51 -8.53
N GLN A 104 3.91 7.42 -9.51
CA GLN A 104 2.78 8.26 -9.90
C GLN A 104 1.65 7.43 -10.52
N SER A 105 1.99 6.44 -11.36
CA SER A 105 0.99 5.51 -11.90
C SER A 105 0.31 4.71 -10.79
N VAL A 106 1.07 4.26 -9.79
CA VAL A 106 0.52 3.58 -8.60
C VAL A 106 -0.43 4.51 -7.84
N ARG A 107 -0.04 5.77 -7.58
CA ARG A 107 -0.90 6.76 -6.91
C ARG A 107 -2.21 6.98 -7.67
N GLN A 108 -2.14 7.07 -9.00
CA GLN A 108 -3.33 7.23 -9.83
C GLN A 108 -4.31 6.06 -9.68
N ILE A 109 -3.82 4.83 -9.49
CA ILE A 109 -4.70 3.67 -9.23
C ILE A 109 -5.52 3.86 -7.95
N PHE A 110 -4.92 4.43 -6.90
CA PHE A 110 -5.63 4.69 -5.65
C PHE A 110 -6.58 5.89 -5.75
N ILE A 111 -6.21 6.94 -6.50
CA ILE A 111 -7.11 8.07 -6.79
C ILE A 111 -8.35 7.56 -7.55
N ASP A 112 -8.15 6.78 -8.61
CA ASP A 112 -9.25 6.20 -9.38
C ASP A 112 -10.13 5.27 -8.53
N LEU A 113 -9.56 4.58 -7.54
CA LEU A 113 -10.33 3.76 -6.61
C LEU A 113 -11.17 4.63 -5.68
N GLU A 114 -10.58 5.66 -5.09
CA GLU A 114 -11.25 6.61 -4.20
C GLU A 114 -12.44 7.28 -4.92
N GLU A 115 -12.24 7.72 -6.17
CA GLU A 115 -13.31 8.26 -6.99
C GLU A 115 -14.43 7.24 -7.22
N ARG A 116 -14.09 6.00 -7.58
CA ARG A 116 -15.09 4.94 -7.82
C ARG A 116 -15.91 4.59 -6.60
N VAL A 117 -15.28 4.53 -5.43
CA VAL A 117 -15.97 4.25 -4.15
C VAL A 117 -16.76 5.46 -3.68
N SER A 118 -16.35 6.68 -4.05
CA SER A 118 -17.03 7.92 -3.66
C SER A 118 -18.22 8.30 -4.56
N ILE A 119 -18.22 7.94 -5.84
CA ILE A 119 -19.32 8.24 -6.79
C ILE A 119 -20.72 7.82 -6.29
N PRO A 120 -20.93 6.63 -5.70
CA PRO A 120 -22.27 6.20 -5.30
C PRO A 120 -22.80 6.84 -4.01
N VAL A 121 -22.01 7.66 -3.30
CA VAL A 121 -22.40 8.27 -2.02
C VAL A 121 -22.37 9.80 -2.09
N THR A 122 -23.32 10.47 -1.45
CA THR A 122 -23.28 11.94 -1.35
C THR A 122 -22.16 12.41 -0.41
N SER A 123 -21.87 13.71 -0.43
CA SER A 123 -20.90 14.33 0.49
C SER A 123 -21.28 14.12 1.95
N GLU A 124 -22.58 14.22 2.28
CA GLU A 124 -23.12 14.01 3.62
C GLU A 124 -23.01 12.55 4.04
N GLU A 125 -23.42 11.62 3.18
CA GLU A 125 -23.30 10.18 3.41
C GLU A 125 -21.84 9.76 3.62
N LYS A 126 -20.92 10.31 2.81
CA LYS A 126 -19.48 10.08 2.95
C LYS A 126 -18.96 10.51 4.32
N GLN A 127 -19.37 11.68 4.82
CA GLN A 127 -18.96 12.15 6.15
C GLN A 127 -19.48 11.23 7.27
N VAL A 128 -20.74 10.80 7.17
CA VAL A 128 -21.34 9.87 8.13
C VAL A 128 -20.61 8.53 8.08
N LEU A 129 -20.37 7.98 6.90
CA LEU A 129 -19.68 6.71 6.70
C LEU A 129 -18.25 6.75 7.26
N LEU A 130 -17.48 7.80 6.94
CA LEU A 130 -16.12 7.99 7.48
C LEU A 130 -16.12 8.05 9.01
N SER A 131 -17.07 8.76 9.61
CA SER A 131 -17.20 8.84 11.07
C SER A 131 -17.48 7.46 11.68
N LEU A 132 -18.41 6.70 11.11
CA LEU A 132 -18.76 5.35 11.58
C LEU A 132 -17.60 4.37 11.43
N LEU A 133 -16.94 4.33 10.26
CA LEU A 133 -15.80 3.46 9.99
C LEU A 133 -14.61 3.80 10.88
N THR A 134 -14.33 5.09 11.10
CA THR A 134 -13.25 5.55 12.01
C THR A 134 -13.53 5.12 13.44
N ARG A 135 -14.80 5.23 13.89
CA ARG A 135 -15.19 4.74 15.22
C ARG A 135 -14.95 3.24 15.31
N ILE A 136 -15.41 2.44 14.34
CA ILE A 136 -15.14 1.00 14.30
C ILE A 136 -13.63 0.72 14.36
N GLN A 137 -12.83 1.39 13.53
CA GLN A 137 -11.37 1.20 13.49
C GLN A 137 -10.67 1.45 14.83
N THR A 138 -11.17 2.41 15.62
CA THR A 138 -10.53 2.88 16.85
C THR A 138 -11.09 2.26 18.12
N THR A 139 -12.34 1.81 18.10
CA THR A 139 -13.03 1.27 19.29
C THR A 139 -13.33 -0.22 19.21
N ALA A 140 -13.36 -0.83 18.02
CA ALA A 140 -13.63 -2.26 17.92
C ALA A 140 -12.42 -3.06 18.43
N ASP A 141 -12.72 -4.11 19.18
CA ASP A 141 -11.73 -5.02 19.71
C ASP A 141 -11.36 -6.03 18.62
N PHE A 142 -10.20 -5.81 17.99
CA PHE A 142 -9.64 -6.67 16.95
C PHE A 142 -8.48 -7.52 17.49
N GLU A 143 -8.50 -7.89 18.78
CA GLU A 143 -7.44 -8.73 19.37
C GLU A 143 -7.10 -9.97 18.50
N PRO A 144 -5.81 -10.31 18.36
CA PRO A 144 -5.34 -11.46 17.59
C PRO A 144 -5.65 -12.82 18.25
#